data_AF-A0AB34PBX6-F1
#
_entry.id   AF-A0AB34PBX6-F1
#
_cell.length_a   1.000
_cell.length_b   1.000
_cell.length_c   1.000
_cell.angle_alpha   90.00
_cell.angle_beta   90.00
_cell.angle_gamma   90.00
#
_symmetry.space_group_name_H-M   'P 1'
#
loop_
_entity.id
_entity.type
_entity.pdbx_description
1 polymer ?
#
loop_
_entity_poly.entity_id
_entity_poly.type
_entity_poly.pdbx_seq_one_letter_code
_entity_poly.pdbx_strand_id
1 'polypeptide(L)'
;MIRASGVTCTDATSATGCTAGNLDAGDFYDVDVLPECGDDGFFAGVSRASGAEALDAVPATGSAATATAHLAQGQLVCIQAIARGGQNPRYYYVVTIPASRVAACKDSALCETYGDRAIRRLRPVDGTLCRAAAQGRHVGDCAQGWIDAQALDVFSNGM
;
A
#
# COMPACT_ATOMS: atom_id res chain seq x y z
N MET A 1 11.23 -4.35 2.11
CA MET A 1 11.72 -4.46 0.71
C MET A 1 10.55 -4.91 -0.14
N ILE A 2 10.18 -4.11 -1.13
CA ILE A 2 8.99 -4.21 -2.00
C ILE A 2 8.98 -5.46 -2.92
N ARG A 3 9.77 -6.51 -2.64
CA ARG A 3 9.89 -7.71 -3.49
C ARG A 3 8.56 -8.45 -3.75
N ALA A 4 7.57 -8.33 -2.86
CA ALA A 4 6.27 -8.98 -3.00
C ALA A 4 5.23 -8.18 -3.80
N SER A 5 5.65 -7.11 -4.50
CA SER A 5 4.77 -6.19 -5.23
C SER A 5 4.85 -6.32 -6.77
N GLY A 6 5.79 -7.12 -7.28
CA GLY A 6 6.09 -7.15 -8.72
C GLY A 6 6.86 -5.93 -9.25
N VAL A 7 7.40 -5.07 -8.38
CA VAL A 7 8.25 -3.94 -8.78
C VAL A 7 9.66 -4.43 -9.08
N THR A 8 10.19 -3.95 -10.20
CA THR A 8 11.59 -4.12 -10.61
C THR A 8 12.23 -2.75 -10.71
N CYS A 9 13.40 -2.56 -10.10
CA CYS A 9 14.15 -1.32 -10.14
C CYS A 9 15.48 -1.51 -10.88
N THR A 10 15.89 -0.49 -11.62
CA THR A 10 17.22 -0.45 -12.24
C THR A 10 18.32 -0.43 -11.18
N ASP A 11 18.12 0.33 -10.10
CA ASP A 11 18.92 0.25 -8.88
C ASP A 11 18.00 0.00 -7.67
N ALA A 12 18.05 -1.23 -7.15
CA ALA A 12 17.26 -1.64 -5.99
C ALA A 12 17.74 -1.02 -4.67
N THR A 13 18.97 -0.48 -4.60
CA THR A 13 19.53 0.12 -3.38
C THR A 13 19.01 1.54 -3.18
N SER A 14 19.03 2.33 -4.26
CA SER A 14 18.51 3.70 -4.26
C SER A 14 17.02 3.78 -4.64
N ALA A 15 16.40 2.65 -4.99
CA ALA A 15 15.05 2.57 -5.52
C ALA A 15 14.84 3.49 -6.75
N THR A 16 15.83 3.51 -7.64
CA THR A 16 15.83 4.36 -8.85
C THR A 16 15.39 3.56 -10.08
N GLY A 17 14.58 4.20 -10.93
CA GLY A 17 14.12 3.62 -12.19
C GLY A 17 13.28 2.36 -11.95
N CYS A 18 12.30 2.45 -11.06
CA CYS A 18 11.42 1.34 -10.70
C CYS A 18 10.18 1.31 -11.60
N THR A 19 9.78 0.11 -11.99
CA THR A 19 8.62 -0.14 -12.83
C THR A 19 7.84 -1.36 -12.32
N ALA A 20 6.54 -1.41 -12.60
CA ALA A 20 5.70 -2.59 -12.38
C ALA A 20 4.74 -2.79 -13.56
N GLY A 21 4.27 -4.02 -13.78
CA GLY A 21 3.39 -4.38 -14.89
C GLY A 21 4.12 -5.15 -15.99
N ASN A 22 3.68 -5.00 -17.23
CA ASN A 22 4.21 -5.73 -18.39
C ASN A 22 4.93 -4.77 -19.36
N LEU A 23 6.26 -4.70 -19.24
CA LEU A 23 7.09 -3.85 -20.08
C LEU A 23 7.06 -4.29 -21.55
N ASP A 24 7.06 -5.60 -21.82
CA ASP A 24 7.08 -6.14 -23.19
C ASP A 24 5.80 -5.79 -23.97
N ALA A 25 4.67 -5.71 -23.28
CA ALA A 25 3.39 -5.28 -23.85
C ALA A 25 3.21 -3.75 -23.88
N GLY A 26 4.14 -2.98 -23.31
CA GLY A 26 4.01 -1.53 -23.14
C GLY A 26 2.92 -1.12 -22.13
N ASP A 27 2.48 -2.06 -21.29
CA ASP A 27 1.46 -1.85 -20.26
C ASP A 27 2.10 -1.96 -18.87
N PHE A 28 2.85 -0.92 -18.53
CA PHE A 28 3.60 -0.82 -17.30
C PHE A 28 3.42 0.57 -16.67
N TYR A 29 3.83 0.67 -15.41
CA TYR A 29 3.78 1.87 -14.62
C TYR A 29 5.19 2.24 -14.16
N ASP A 30 5.50 3.53 -14.18
CA ASP A 30 6.61 4.06 -13.41
C ASP A 30 6.23 4.02 -11.92
N VAL A 31 7.18 3.58 -11.09
CA VAL A 31 6.95 3.37 -9.66
C VAL A 31 7.83 4.28 -8.84
N ASP A 32 7.22 5.18 -8.07
CA ASP A 32 7.91 5.92 -7.03
C ASP A 32 7.88 5.09 -5.74
N VAL A 33 9.05 4.73 -5.22
CA VAL A 33 9.17 4.07 -3.91
C VAL A 33 9.27 5.14 -2.83
N LEU A 34 8.43 5.03 -1.80
CA LEU A 34 8.36 5.96 -0.69
C LEU A 34 9.10 5.43 0.55
N PRO A 35 9.38 6.29 1.54
CA PRO A 35 9.90 5.87 2.84
C PRO A 35 9.02 4.81 3.52
N GLU A 36 9.63 4.10 4.46
CA GLU A 36 8.91 3.12 5.31
C GLU A 36 7.89 3.84 6.23
N CYS A 37 6.98 3.08 6.83
CA CYS A 37 5.79 3.56 7.54
C CYS A 37 6.07 4.08 8.97
N GLY A 38 7.06 4.98 9.09
CA GLY A 38 7.42 5.67 10.32
C GLY A 38 6.79 7.06 10.43
N ASP A 39 7.45 7.95 11.15
CA ASP A 39 6.96 9.31 11.41
C ASP A 39 6.79 10.15 10.12
N ASP A 40 7.66 9.91 9.13
CA ASP A 40 7.61 10.55 7.80
C ASP A 40 6.84 9.71 6.76
N GLY A 41 6.04 8.73 7.22
CA GLY A 41 5.28 7.87 6.34
C GLY A 41 4.26 8.65 5.50
N PHE A 42 3.83 8.06 4.38
CA PHE A 42 2.75 8.60 3.58
C PHE A 42 1.49 7.77 3.80
N PHE A 43 0.38 8.39 4.18
CA PHE A 43 -0.78 7.67 4.70
C PHE A 43 -2.06 7.99 3.92
N ALA A 44 -2.99 7.06 3.96
CA ALA A 44 -4.30 7.19 3.34
C ALA A 44 -5.35 6.38 4.09
N GLY A 45 -6.61 6.66 3.79
CA GLY A 45 -7.76 5.88 4.25
C GLY A 45 -8.50 5.24 3.08
N VAL A 46 -9.00 4.01 3.26
CA VAL A 46 -9.91 3.40 2.27
C VAL A 46 -11.24 4.16 2.29
N SER A 47 -11.54 4.91 1.24
CA SER A 47 -12.70 5.82 1.22
C SER A 47 -13.93 5.22 0.54
N ARG A 48 -13.72 4.26 -0.38
CA ARG A 48 -14.82 3.60 -1.08
C ARG A 48 -15.70 2.80 -0.12
N ALA A 49 -17.02 2.99 -0.21
CA ALA A 49 -18.01 2.32 0.65
C ALA A 49 -17.97 0.79 0.59
N SER A 50 -17.63 0.23 -0.57
CA SER A 50 -17.47 -1.22 -0.74
C SER A 50 -16.15 -1.76 -0.18
N GLY A 51 -15.28 -0.92 0.39
CA GLY A 51 -13.89 -1.27 0.68
C GLY A 51 -13.01 -1.34 -0.57
N ALA A 52 -11.82 -1.91 -0.41
CA ALA A 52 -10.80 -2.02 -1.44
C ALA A 52 -10.11 -3.39 -1.40
N GLU A 53 -9.80 -3.94 -2.58
CA GLU A 53 -8.98 -5.14 -2.71
C GLU A 53 -7.49 -4.75 -2.80
N ALA A 54 -6.65 -5.38 -1.98
CA ALA A 54 -5.20 -5.31 -2.09
C ALA A 54 -4.70 -6.43 -2.99
N LEU A 55 -4.02 -6.06 -4.08
CA LEU A 55 -3.55 -6.99 -5.12
C LEU A 55 -2.07 -7.32 -4.94
N ASP A 56 -1.65 -8.54 -5.29
CA ASP A 56 -0.23 -8.94 -5.23
C ASP A 56 0.65 -8.35 -6.34
N ALA A 57 0.04 -7.86 -7.42
CA ALA A 57 0.71 -7.14 -8.50
C ALA A 57 -0.22 -6.04 -9.05
N VAL A 58 0.36 -5.06 -9.74
CA VAL A 58 -0.45 -4.10 -10.50
C VAL A 58 -1.19 -4.83 -11.64
N PRO A 59 -2.48 -4.54 -11.86
CA PRO A 59 -3.19 -5.00 -13.05
C PRO A 59 -2.52 -4.46 -14.31
N ALA A 60 -2.16 -5.37 -15.21
CA ALA A 60 -1.54 -5.07 -16.51
C ALA A 60 -1.87 -6.20 -17.49
N THR A 61 -1.63 -5.96 -18.77
CA THR A 61 -1.92 -6.89 -19.86
C THR A 61 -1.18 -8.22 -19.64
N GLY A 62 -1.95 -9.30 -19.57
CA GLY A 62 -1.44 -10.64 -19.30
C GLY A 62 -1.03 -10.88 -17.84
N SER A 63 -1.26 -9.92 -16.91
CA SER A 63 -0.96 -10.12 -15.50
C SER A 63 -2.02 -11.00 -14.83
N ALA A 64 -1.56 -11.88 -13.94
CA ALA A 64 -2.42 -12.67 -13.07
C ALA A 64 -2.56 -12.00 -11.69
N ALA A 65 -2.72 -10.67 -11.66
CA ALA A 65 -2.90 -9.94 -10.41
C ALA A 65 -4.12 -10.48 -9.68
N THR A 66 -3.94 -10.85 -8.41
CA THR A 66 -5.02 -11.42 -7.58
C THR A 66 -5.13 -10.69 -6.26
N ALA A 67 -6.35 -10.64 -5.74
CA ALA A 67 -6.62 -10.07 -4.43
C ALA A 67 -6.07 -10.98 -3.33
N THR A 68 -5.26 -10.41 -2.45
CA THR A 68 -4.68 -11.08 -1.27
C THR A 68 -5.45 -10.75 0.00
N ALA A 69 -6.08 -9.57 0.05
CA ALA A 69 -6.90 -9.12 1.15
C ALA A 69 -7.93 -8.09 0.70
N HIS A 70 -9.06 -8.07 1.41
CA HIS A 70 -10.07 -7.03 1.31
C HIS A 70 -9.99 -6.13 2.55
N LEU A 71 -9.85 -4.83 2.34
CA LEU A 71 -9.78 -3.78 3.36
C LEU A 71 -11.12 -3.05 3.41
N ALA A 72 -11.75 -2.99 4.57
CA ALA A 72 -13.01 -2.28 4.75
C ALA A 72 -12.85 -0.75 4.58
N GLN A 73 -13.97 -0.07 4.29
CA GLN A 73 -14.03 1.39 4.32
C GLN A 73 -13.56 1.92 5.69
N GLY A 74 -12.80 3.01 5.67
CA GLY A 74 -12.23 3.61 6.87
C GLY A 74 -10.92 2.95 7.32
N GLN A 75 -10.39 1.94 6.61
CA GLN A 75 -9.12 1.32 7.00
C GLN A 75 -7.96 2.28 6.74
N LEU A 76 -7.17 2.57 7.78
CA LEU A 76 -5.91 3.29 7.66
C LEU A 76 -4.86 2.42 6.96
N VAL A 77 -4.12 3.01 6.03
CA VAL A 77 -3.01 2.37 5.34
C VAL A 77 -1.82 3.32 5.21
N CYS A 78 -0.62 2.75 5.18
CA CYS A 78 0.58 3.46 4.78
C CYS A 78 0.96 3.07 3.35
N ILE A 79 1.23 4.07 2.52
CA ILE A 79 1.65 3.96 1.13
C ILE A 79 3.18 3.87 1.11
N GLN A 80 3.69 2.78 0.52
CA GLN A 80 5.13 2.56 0.33
C GLN A 80 5.57 2.67 -1.14
N ALA A 81 4.62 2.68 -2.08
CA ALA A 81 4.92 2.98 -3.47
C ALA A 81 3.72 3.57 -4.22
N ILE A 82 4.01 4.32 -5.28
CA ILE A 82 3.03 4.91 -6.19
C ILE A 82 3.31 4.40 -7.59
N ALA A 83 2.40 3.65 -8.18
CA ALA A 83 2.45 3.28 -9.60
C ALA A 83 1.70 4.34 -10.41
N ARG A 84 2.39 4.99 -11.35
CA ARG A 84 1.86 6.09 -12.17
C ARG A 84 1.67 5.68 -13.62
N GLY A 85 0.54 6.08 -14.18
CA GLY A 85 0.31 6.13 -15.62
C GLY A 85 0.53 7.57 -16.09
N GLY A 86 1.73 7.88 -16.59
CA GLY A 86 2.14 9.27 -16.82
C GLY A 86 2.26 10.04 -15.50
N GLN A 87 1.62 11.21 -15.37
CA GLN A 87 1.76 12.05 -14.17
C GLN A 87 0.85 11.64 -13.01
N ASN A 88 -0.20 10.85 -13.27
CA ASN A 88 -1.24 10.56 -12.29
C ASN A 88 -1.00 9.21 -11.59
N PRO A 89 -1.13 9.15 -10.25
CA PRO A 89 -1.20 7.89 -9.53
C PRO A 89 -2.34 7.02 -10.04
N ARG A 90 -2.03 5.78 -10.41
CA ARG A 90 -3.04 4.78 -10.80
C ARG A 90 -3.28 3.76 -9.70
N TYR A 91 -2.20 3.33 -9.02
CA TYR A 91 -2.25 2.42 -7.89
C TYR A 91 -1.29 2.85 -6.78
N TYR A 92 -1.65 2.55 -5.55
CA TYR A 92 -0.78 2.69 -4.39
C TYR A 92 -0.45 1.31 -3.83
N TYR A 93 0.83 1.03 -3.62
CA TYR A 93 1.23 -0.13 -2.83
C TYR A 93 1.15 0.25 -1.37
N VAL A 94 0.31 -0.46 -0.63
CA VAL A 94 0.04 -0.13 0.75
C VAL A 94 0.35 -1.29 1.67
N VAL A 95 0.58 -0.95 2.95
CA VAL A 95 0.58 -1.89 4.06
C VAL A 95 -0.36 -1.37 5.15
N THR A 96 -1.14 -2.27 5.72
CA THR A 96 -2.00 -1.98 6.87
C THR A 96 -1.15 -1.95 8.12
N ILE A 97 -1.30 -0.88 8.88
CA ILE A 97 -0.57 -0.66 10.13
C ILE A 97 -1.58 -0.25 11.19
N PRO A 98 -1.40 -0.65 12.46
CA PRO A 98 -2.32 -0.21 13.50
C PRO A 98 -2.26 1.31 13.67
N ALA A 99 -3.40 1.98 13.72
CA ALA A 99 -3.47 3.44 13.91
C ALA A 99 -2.74 3.89 15.20
N SER A 100 -2.79 3.07 16.24
CA SER A 100 -2.05 3.29 17.51
C SER A 100 -0.52 3.35 17.38
N ARG A 101 0.03 2.93 16.24
CA ARG A 101 1.48 2.98 15.96
C ARG A 101 1.91 4.20 15.17
N VAL A 102 0.96 4.97 14.66
CA VAL A 102 1.22 6.18 13.90
C VAL A 102 1.20 7.35 14.89
N ALA A 103 2.35 7.97 15.13
CA ALA A 103 2.45 9.04 16.13
C ALA A 103 1.46 10.19 15.87
N ALA A 104 1.30 10.55 14.59
CA ALA A 104 0.36 11.59 14.16
C ALA A 104 -1.13 11.20 14.31
N CYS A 105 -1.45 9.93 14.52
CA CYS A 105 -2.83 9.52 14.82
C CYS A 105 -3.25 9.83 16.26
N LYS A 106 -2.31 10.15 17.15
CA LYS A 106 -2.65 10.51 18.52
C LYS A 106 -3.49 11.79 18.51
N ASP A 107 -4.73 11.68 19.00
CA ASP A 107 -5.70 12.78 19.08
C ASP A 107 -6.13 13.36 17.71
N SER A 108 -5.89 12.66 16.59
CA SER A 108 -6.30 13.10 15.25
C SER A 108 -7.69 12.57 14.87
N ALA A 109 -8.60 13.49 14.52
CA ALA A 109 -9.92 13.16 13.98
C ALA A 109 -9.86 12.39 12.64
N LEU A 110 -8.76 12.56 11.89
CA LEU A 110 -8.52 11.74 10.70
C LEU A 110 -8.37 10.27 11.08
N CYS A 111 -7.72 9.95 12.20
CA CYS A 111 -7.55 8.57 12.63
C CYS A 111 -8.76 7.97 13.36
N GLU A 112 -9.67 8.83 13.85
CA GLU A 112 -11.02 8.39 14.25
C GLU A 112 -11.82 7.92 13.02
N THR A 113 -11.76 8.71 11.93
CA THR A 113 -12.41 8.40 10.65
C THR A 113 -11.76 7.21 9.95
N TYR A 114 -10.43 7.23 9.88
CA TYR A 114 -9.56 6.29 9.18
C TYR A 114 -8.64 5.60 10.18
N GLY A 115 -9.01 4.42 10.65
CA GLY A 115 -8.29 3.71 11.70
C GLY A 115 -8.25 2.21 11.49
N ASP A 116 -8.14 1.46 12.58
CA ASP A 116 -8.19 0.00 12.53
C ASP A 116 -9.61 -0.45 12.16
N ARG A 117 -9.73 -1.22 11.08
CA ARG A 117 -10.99 -1.78 10.57
C ARG A 117 -10.83 -3.25 10.24
N ALA A 118 -11.94 -3.88 9.86
CA ALA A 118 -11.93 -5.28 9.46
C ALA A 118 -11.11 -5.48 8.17
N ILE A 119 -10.21 -6.46 8.22
CA ILE A 119 -9.43 -6.92 7.07
C ILE A 119 -9.79 -8.38 6.84
N ARG A 120 -10.32 -8.71 5.67
CA ARG A 120 -10.60 -10.09 5.28
C ARG A 120 -9.45 -10.59 4.41
N ARG A 121 -8.70 -11.58 4.91
CA ARG A 121 -7.66 -12.26 4.14
C ARG A 121 -8.29 -13.17 3.09
N LEU A 122 -7.78 -13.11 1.87
CA LEU A 122 -8.20 -13.97 0.76
C LEU A 122 -7.16 -15.04 0.44
N ARG A 123 -5.93 -14.88 0.95
CA ARG A 123 -4.90 -15.91 0.94
C ARG A 123 -4.56 -16.38 2.37
N PRO A 124 -4.11 -17.63 2.54
CA PRO A 124 -3.59 -18.11 3.82
C PRO A 124 -2.47 -17.19 4.32
N VAL A 125 -2.45 -16.96 5.63
CA VAL A 125 -1.37 -16.26 6.33
C VAL A 125 -0.61 -17.27 7.16
N ASP A 126 0.70 -17.09 7.31
CA ASP A 126 1.58 -18.05 7.98
C ASP A 126 1.38 -18.04 9.52
N GLY A 127 0.53 -17.14 10.03
CA GLY A 127 0.10 -17.06 11.42
C GLY A 127 0.97 -16.12 12.27
N THR A 128 1.86 -15.35 11.64
CA THR A 128 2.69 -14.37 12.33
C THR A 128 1.94 -13.05 12.41
N LEU A 129 1.61 -12.60 13.62
CA LEU A 129 0.95 -11.30 13.81
C LEU A 129 1.75 -10.16 13.17
N CYS A 130 1.04 -9.28 12.44
CA CYS A 130 1.60 -8.03 11.95
C CYS A 130 2.11 -7.20 13.14
N ARG A 131 3.41 -6.90 13.13
CA ARG A 131 4.06 -6.14 14.20
C ARG A 131 5.00 -5.09 13.63
N ALA A 132 5.09 -3.97 14.33
CA ALA A 132 6.11 -2.97 14.06
C ALA A 132 7.51 -3.57 14.29
N ALA A 133 8.43 -3.21 13.41
CA ALA A 133 9.86 -3.42 13.52
C ALA A 133 10.56 -2.05 13.56
N ALA A 134 11.88 -2.05 13.69
CA ALA A 134 12.65 -0.80 13.70
C ALA A 134 12.46 -0.02 12.40
N GLN A 135 12.55 1.32 12.49
CA GLN A 135 12.56 2.24 11.34
C GLN A 135 11.26 2.23 10.51
N GLY A 136 10.09 2.18 11.16
CA GLY A 136 8.79 2.25 10.47
C GLY A 136 8.45 1.00 9.63
N ARG A 137 9.26 -0.05 9.74
CA ARG A 137 9.01 -1.31 9.04
C ARG A 137 7.95 -2.10 9.78
N HIS A 138 7.23 -2.93 9.05
CA HIS A 138 6.30 -3.89 9.62
C HIS A 138 6.66 -5.30 9.17
N VAL A 139 6.61 -6.25 10.09
CA VAL A 139 6.97 -7.66 9.87
C VAL A 139 5.84 -8.57 10.34
N GLY A 140 5.82 -9.79 9.79
CA GLY A 140 4.69 -10.70 9.95
C GLY A 140 3.64 -10.48 8.86
N ASP A 141 2.45 -11.03 9.07
CA ASP A 141 1.38 -11.06 8.08
C ASP A 141 0.60 -9.75 8.08
N CYS A 142 1.25 -8.61 7.82
CA CYS A 142 0.54 -7.35 7.55
C CYS A 142 -0.24 -7.47 6.23
N ALA A 143 -1.43 -6.87 6.13
CA ALA A 143 -2.14 -6.88 4.85
C ALA A 143 -1.47 -5.85 3.97
N GLN A 144 -1.11 -6.24 2.77
CA GLN A 144 -0.37 -5.40 1.85
C GLN A 144 -0.72 -5.74 0.41
N GLY A 145 -0.57 -4.77 -0.47
CA GLY A 145 -0.83 -4.94 -1.88
C GLY A 145 -1.12 -3.63 -2.60
N TRP A 146 -1.30 -3.72 -3.91
CA TRP A 146 -1.71 -2.63 -4.76
C TRP A 146 -3.20 -2.37 -4.63
N ILE A 147 -3.57 -1.12 -4.40
CA ILE A 147 -4.96 -0.65 -4.35
C ILE A 147 -5.15 0.42 -5.42
N ASP A 148 -6.31 0.39 -6.10
CA ASP A 148 -6.70 1.43 -7.05
C ASP A 148 -6.69 2.80 -6.37
N ALA A 149 -6.00 3.78 -6.96
CA ALA A 149 -5.84 5.11 -6.38
C ALA A 149 -7.17 5.80 -6.06
N GLN A 150 -8.25 5.51 -6.80
CA GLN A 150 -9.58 6.09 -6.57
C GLN A 150 -10.31 5.49 -5.36
N ALA A 151 -9.80 4.40 -4.79
CA ALA A 151 -10.37 3.79 -3.59
C ALA A 151 -9.79 4.36 -2.29
N LEU A 152 -8.78 5.24 -2.38
CA LEU A 152 -8.07 5.82 -1.25
C LEU A 152 -8.25 7.33 -1.19
N ASP A 153 -8.48 7.84 0.03
CA ASP A 153 -8.31 9.25 0.37
C ASP A 153 -6.89 9.44 0.90
N VAL A 154 -6.03 10.05 0.09
CA VAL A 154 -4.63 10.29 0.43
C VAL A 154 -4.48 11.56 1.26
N PHE A 155 -3.74 11.46 2.38
CA PHE A 155 -3.54 12.56 3.31
C PHE A 155 -2.43 13.51 2.83
N SER A 156 -2.69 14.16 1.70
CA SER A 156 -1.73 14.99 0.95
C SER A 156 -1.16 16.18 1.73
N ASN A 157 -1.87 16.62 2.78
CA ASN A 157 -1.46 17.74 3.66
C ASN A 157 -1.00 17.25 5.05
N GLY A 158 -0.69 15.95 5.19
CA GLY A 158 -0.42 15.32 6.48
C GLY A 158 -1.68 14.81 7.19
N MET A 159 -1.45 14.18 8.34
CA MET A 159 -2.48 13.68 9.29
C MET A 159 -2.76 14.65 10.43
#